data_AF-A0A223D3A1-F1
#
_entry.id   AF-A0A223D3A1-F1
#
_cell.length_a   1.000
_cell.length_b   1.000
_cell.length_c   1.000
_cell.angle_alpha   90.00
_cell.angle_beta   90.00
_cell.angle_gamma   90.00
#
_symmetry.space_group_name_H-M   'P 1'
#
loop_
_entity.id
_entity.type
_entity.pdbx_description
1 polymer ?
#
loop_
_entity_poly.entity_id
_entity_poly.type
_entity_poly.pdbx_seq_one_letter_code
_entity_poly.pdbx_strand_id
1 'polypeptide(L)' 'MDWMEQLQASLQESDTVQLSIDGQIWTVKQQAAGYTFTNHFGREEEFDSEADLINALQSWYENPVLVVL' A
#
# COMPACT_ATOMS: atom_id res chain seq x y z
N MET A 1 5.37 -10.55 12.03
CA MET A 1 4.67 -9.26 12.04
C MET A 1 3.90 -9.22 10.74
N ASP A 2 2.59 -9.01 10.80
CA ASP A 2 1.74 -9.03 9.61
C ASP A 2 2.09 -7.82 8.72
N TRP A 3 2.17 -8.00 7.40
CA TRP A 3 2.49 -6.89 6.50
C TRP A 3 1.40 -5.81 6.56
N MET A 4 0.17 -6.19 6.90
CA MET A 4 -0.95 -5.26 7.12
C MET A 4 -0.66 -4.35 8.32
N GLU A 5 -0.27 -4.92 9.47
CA GLU A 5 0.09 -4.15 10.67
C GLU A 5 1.27 -3.20 10.40
N GLN A 6 2.26 -3.65 9.63
CA GLN A 6 3.40 -2.82 9.23
C GLN A 6 2.99 -1.69 8.30
N LEU A 7 2.10 -1.95 7.33
CA LEU A 7 1.61 -0.93 6.42
C LEU A 7 0.82 0.14 7.19
N GLN A 8 -0.06 -0.27 8.09
CA GLN A 8 -0.84 0.65 8.93
C GLN A 8 0.06 1.52 9.80
N ALA A 9 1.05 0.93 10.47
CA ALA A 9 2.03 1.70 11.25
C ALA A 9 2.80 2.70 10.37
N SER A 10 3.22 2.27 9.18
CA SER A 10 3.99 3.12 8.26
C SER A 10 3.17 4.28 7.71
N LEU A 11 1.88 4.06 7.39
CA LEU A 11 0.97 5.13 6.94
C LEU A 11 0.65 6.13 8.05
N GLN A 12 0.71 5.73 9.32
CA GLN A 12 0.58 6.66 10.44
C GLN A 12 1.83 7.54 10.64
N GLU A 13 3.00 7.07 10.20
CA GLU A 13 4.27 7.76 10.35
C GLU A 13 4.69 8.57 9.10
N SER A 14 4.18 8.20 7.92
CA SER A 14 4.57 8.79 6.64
C SER A 14 3.41 8.86 5.65
N ASP A 15 3.31 9.99 4.95
CA ASP A 15 2.36 10.18 3.85
C ASP A 15 2.71 9.33 2.61
N THR A 16 3.87 8.69 2.58
CA THR A 16 4.29 7.82 1.47
C THR A 16 4.99 6.58 1.99
N VAL A 17 4.51 5.42 1.55
CA VAL A 17 5.01 4.10 1.94
C VAL A 17 5.33 3.31 0.67
N GLN A 18 6.44 2.58 0.66
CA GLN A 18 6.78 1.68 -0.43
C GLN A 18 6.49 0.23 -0.05
N LEU A 19 5.96 -0.52 -1.00
CA LEU A 19 5.63 -1.92 -0.87
C LEU A 19 6.43 -2.70 -1.91
N SER A 20 7.03 -3.82 -1.51
CA SER A 20 7.57 -4.82 -2.42
C SER A 20 6.55 -5.95 -2.56
N ILE A 21 6.01 -6.11 -3.76
CA ILE A 21 5.04 -7.14 -4.11
C ILE A 21 5.63 -7.90 -5.28
N ASP A 22 5.87 -9.20 -5.13
CA ASP A 22 6.51 -10.04 -6.16
C ASP A 22 7.87 -9.51 -6.66
N GLY A 23 8.62 -8.86 -5.77
CA GLY A 23 9.93 -8.27 -6.09
C GLY A 23 9.84 -6.97 -6.88
N GLN A 24 8.65 -6.41 -7.06
CA GLN A 24 8.41 -5.11 -7.69
C GLN A 24 8.02 -4.08 -6.65
N ILE A 25 8.46 -2.83 -6.83
CA ILE A 25 8.13 -1.74 -5.93
C ILE A 25 6.84 -1.05 -6.35
N TRP A 26 5.95 -0.93 -5.39
CA TRP A 26 4.70 -0.19 -5.44
C TRP A 26 4.75 0.92 -4.40
N THR A 27 3.98 1.98 -4.61
CA THR A 27 3.98 3.14 -3.71
C THR A 27 2.56 3.42 -3.27
N VAL A 28 2.34 3.53 -1.97
CA VAL A 28 1.11 4.06 -1.39
C VAL A 28 1.39 5.49 -0.99
N LYS A 29 0.54 6.42 -1.42
CA LYS A 29 0.55 7.81 -0.96
C LYS A 29 -0.75 8.09 -0.23
N GLN A 30 -0.64 8.56 1.00
CA GLN A 30 -1.77 9.12 1.72
C GLN A 30 -2.03 10.54 1.23
N GLN A 31 -3.29 10.86 1.02
CA GLN A 31 -3.76 12.17 0.59
C GLN A 31 -4.88 12.63 1.53
N ALA A 32 -5.20 13.92 1.51
CA ALA A 32 -6.26 14.48 2.37
C ALA A 32 -7.65 13.82 2.17
N ALA A 33 -7.88 13.20 1.01
CA ALA A 33 -9.15 12.57 0.64
C ALA A 33 -9.11 11.04 0.60
N GLY A 34 -7.96 10.39 0.89
CA GLY A 34 -7.84 8.94 0.75
C GLY A 34 -6.40 8.47 0.50
N TYR A 35 -6.25 7.42 -0.30
CA TYR A 35 -4.97 6.79 -0.61
C TYR A 35 -4.82 6.56 -2.12
N THR A 36 -3.64 6.83 -2.65
CA THR A 36 -3.27 6.49 -4.02
C THR A 36 -2.25 5.35 -3.99
N PHE A 37 -2.57 4.25 -4.65
CA PHE A 37 -1.68 3.12 -4.85
C PHE A 37 -1.13 3.15 -6.27
N THR A 38 0.17 3.39 -6.40
CA THR A 38 0.88 3.47 -7.67
C THR A 38 1.69 2.20 -7.90
N ASN A 39 1.50 1.58 -9.05
CA ASN A 39 2.27 0.41 -9.46
C ASN A 39 3.61 0.76 -10.10
N HIS A 40 4.44 -0.26 -10.31
CA HIS A 40 5.75 -0.08 -10.95
C HIS A 40 5.69 0.43 -12.41
N PHE A 41 4.52 0.34 -13.06
CA PHE A 41 4.25 0.91 -14.38
C PHE A 41 3.68 2.35 -14.31
N GLY A 42 3.52 2.93 -13.12
CA GLY A 42 2.93 4.25 -12.91
C GLY A 42 1.41 4.30 -13.06
N ARG A 43 0.71 3.15 -13.04
CA ARG A 43 -0.75 3.14 -12.93
C ARG A 43 -1.14 3.41 -11.49
N GLU A 44 -2.13 4.26 -11.33
CA GLU A 44 -2.62 4.71 -10.03
C GLU A 44 -4.03 4.19 -9.80
N GLU A 45 -4.28 3.73 -8.59
CA GLU A 45 -5.59 3.33 -8.10
C GLU A 45 -5.89 4.12 -6.83
N GLU A 46 -7.11 4.62 -6.70
CA GLU A 46 -7.52 5.47 -5.60
C GLU A 46 -8.46 4.73 -4.65
N PHE A 47 -8.29 4.97 -3.36
CA PHE A 47 -9.09 4.38 -2.30
C PHE A 47 -9.57 5.46 -1.33
N ASP A 48 -10.85 5.40 -0.97
CA ASP A 48 -11.45 6.37 -0.05
C ASP A 48 -11.03 6.14 1.41
N SER A 49 -10.55 4.94 1.75
CA SER A 49 -10.15 4.58 3.10
C SER A 49 -8.97 3.61 3.15
N GLU A 50 -8.27 3.60 4.30
CA GLU A 50 -7.18 2.65 4.56
C GLU A 50 -7.68 1.20 4.51
N ALA A 51 -8.88 0.96 5.02
CA ALA A 51 -9.48 -0.36 5.05
C ALA A 51 -9.77 -0.88 3.62
N ASP A 52 -10.24 -0.01 2.72
CA ASP A 52 -10.48 -0.37 1.33
C ASP A 52 -9.19 -0.70 0.59
N LEU A 53 -8.13 0.08 0.81
CA LEU A 53 -6.79 -0.19 0.30
C LEU A 53 -6.31 -1.57 0.76
N ILE A 54 -6.33 -1.84 2.08
CA ILE A 54 -5.82 -3.10 2.64
C ILE A 54 -6.63 -4.29 2.12
N ASN A 55 -7.97 -4.20 2.10
CA ASN A 55 -8.84 -5.24 1.57
C ASN A 55 -8.56 -5.52 0.08
N ALA A 56 -8.33 -4.47 -0.71
CA ALA A 56 -8.00 -4.62 -2.13
C ALA A 56 -6.63 -5.31 -2.31
N LEU A 57 -5.59 -4.85 -1.61
CA LEU A 57 -4.26 -5.45 -1.65
C LEU A 57 -4.31 -6.93 -1.24
N GLN A 58 -5.08 -7.26 -0.19
CA GLN A 58 -5.27 -8.64 0.27
C GLN A 58 -5.99 -9.50 -0.77
N SER A 59 -6.94 -8.93 -1.52
CA SER A 59 -7.67 -9.65 -2.56
C SER A 59 -6.87 -9.82 -3.85
N TRP A 60 -5.96 -8.91 -4.16
CA TRP A 60 -5.24 -8.90 -5.44
C TRP A 60 -3.94 -9.69 -5.42
N TYR A 61 -3.28 -9.76 -4.27
CA TYR A 61 -1.95 -10.35 -4.17
C TYR A 61 -1.96 -11.56 -3.25
N GLU A 62 -1.76 -12.73 -3.85
CA GLU A 62 -1.60 -14.00 -3.12
C GLU A 62 -0.18 -14.18 -2.53
N ASN A 63 0.78 -13.38 -3.00
CA ASN A 63 2.18 -13.38 -2.55
C ASN A 63 2.44 -12.37 -1.43
N PRO A 64 3.50 -12.56 -0.62
CA PRO A 64 3.76 -11.69 0.52
C PRO A 64 4.14 -10.27 0.07
N VAL A 65 3.27 -9.32 0.43
CA VAL A 65 3.56 -7.88 0.40
C VAL A 65 4.58 -7.60 1.52
N LEU A 66 5.66 -6.90 1.21
CA LEU A 66 6.65 -6.45 2.18
C LEU A 66 6.68 -4.92 2.21
N VAL A 67 6.63 -4.32 3.39
CA VAL A 67 6.78 -2.87 3.52
C VAL A 67 8.27 -2.52 3.53
N VAL A 68 8.66 -1.57 2.68
CA VAL A 68 10.04 -1.07 2.59
C VAL A 68 10.03 0.38 3.08
N LEU A 69 10.66 0.61 4.24
CA LEU A 69 10.78 1.91 4.92
C LEU A 69 11.95 2.73 4.37
#